data_AF-A0A427A4X9-F1
#
_entry.id   AF-A0A427A4X9-F1
#
_cell.length_a   1.000
_cell.length_b   1.000
_cell.length_c   1.000
_cell.angle_alpha   90.00
_cell.angle_beta   90.00
_cell.angle_gamma   90.00
#
_symmetry.space_group_name_H-M   'P 1'
#
loop_
_entity.id
_entity.type
_entity.pdbx_description
1 polymer ?
#
loop_
_entity_poly.entity_id
_entity_poly.type
_entity_poly.pdbx_seq_one_letter_code
_entity_poly.pdbx_strand_id
1 'polypeptide(L)'
;MKLERALSSRRSPPHPADDEGDGSPFDDESKTKKHASLAARIVSLIRLSRSSSGHCPAAHVIIVILLLLLATFSVLLLSPRRSVLCVSPYDAATRNALVGADLVGLASDFGSLGVPWCKPLITFNSMASVRGNEGLEGRSKHDTTVEWTPKDLLKGLEEFVPIYETRPIKNNMYGMGFDHSFGLWFMARWLKPDLMIESGAFKGHSTWVLRQAMPGTHIISLSPRHPEKYLKKGPAYVDENCTYFAGKDFVDFGRVGWGSVMRKHGISDLSRVLVFFDDHQNQLKR
;
A
#
# COMPACT_ATOMS: atom_id res chain seq x y z
N MET A 1 55.16 31.07 22.47
CA MET A 1 56.36 30.41 21.89
C MET A 1 55.90 29.30 20.95
N LYS A 2 56.77 28.85 20.03
CA LYS A 2 56.60 27.67 19.13
C LYS A 2 56.54 26.35 19.95
N LEU A 3 56.13 25.16 19.46
CA LEU A 3 55.31 24.69 18.32
C LEU A 3 55.23 23.12 18.38
N GLU A 4 54.08 22.49 18.09
CA GLU A 4 53.88 21.09 17.58
C GLU A 4 54.32 19.79 18.34
N ARG A 5 53.60 18.68 17.99
CA ARG A 5 54.02 17.24 17.88
C ARG A 5 54.52 16.48 19.15
N ALA A 6 54.67 15.14 19.19
CA ALA A 6 53.89 13.99 18.64
C ALA A 6 54.41 12.60 19.13
N LEU A 7 53.54 11.56 19.13
CA LEU A 7 53.77 10.11 18.84
C LEU A 7 54.74 9.17 19.65
N SER A 8 54.13 8.10 20.23
CA SER A 8 54.40 6.64 19.98
C SER A 8 55.55 5.83 20.67
N SER A 9 55.45 4.48 20.57
CA SER A 9 56.46 3.38 20.78
C SER A 9 56.68 2.79 22.21
N ARG A 10 57.15 1.54 22.46
CA ARG A 10 56.73 0.14 22.07
C ARG A 10 57.54 -0.98 22.83
N ARG A 11 56.94 -2.16 23.08
CA ARG A 11 57.53 -3.56 23.26
C ARG A 11 58.41 -3.99 24.49
N SER A 12 57.97 -5.07 25.19
CA SER A 12 58.52 -6.48 25.35
C SER A 12 60.04 -6.79 25.56
N PRO A 13 60.52 -8.03 25.97
CA PRO A 13 59.89 -9.29 26.47
C PRO A 13 60.49 -9.92 27.81
N PRO A 14 61.06 -11.16 27.94
CA PRO A 14 60.46 -12.32 28.68
C PRO A 14 61.36 -13.14 29.69
N HIS A 15 60.82 -14.17 30.40
CA HIS A 15 61.33 -15.58 30.57
C HIS A 15 60.46 -16.43 31.59
N PRO A 16 60.64 -17.77 31.74
CA PRO A 16 59.59 -18.73 32.22
C PRO A 16 60.02 -19.71 33.36
N ALA A 17 59.17 -20.73 33.59
CA ALA A 17 59.41 -22.02 34.27
C ALA A 17 58.28 -23.02 33.88
N ASP A 18 58.41 -24.34 33.65
CA ASP A 18 59.60 -25.20 33.39
C ASP A 18 59.44 -25.95 32.03
N ASP A 19 59.38 -27.29 31.80
CA ASP A 19 59.35 -28.56 32.57
C ASP A 19 59.79 -29.74 31.60
N GLU A 20 60.01 -30.99 32.06
CA GLU A 20 60.68 -32.07 31.28
C GLU A 20 59.80 -33.11 30.53
N GLY A 21 60.36 -33.70 29.45
CA GLY A 21 59.82 -34.89 28.75
C GLY A 21 60.41 -35.17 27.35
N ASP A 22 61.36 -36.10 27.24
CA ASP A 22 62.05 -36.52 25.98
C ASP A 22 61.17 -37.36 25.02
N GLY A 23 61.53 -37.49 23.72
CA GLY A 23 60.80 -38.40 22.81
C GLY A 23 61.16 -38.50 21.32
N SER A 24 61.84 -37.54 20.70
CA SER A 24 62.24 -37.51 19.25
C SER A 24 61.09 -37.42 18.19
N PRO A 25 61.39 -37.15 16.88
CA PRO A 25 60.39 -36.64 15.90
C PRO A 25 59.98 -37.61 14.78
N PHE A 26 58.94 -37.29 14.01
CA PHE A 26 58.97 -37.16 12.52
C PHE A 26 57.63 -36.62 11.94
N ASP A 27 57.76 -35.60 11.09
CA ASP A 27 56.95 -35.18 9.90
C ASP A 27 55.40 -35.22 9.84
N ASP A 28 54.82 -34.01 9.88
CA ASP A 28 54.24 -33.30 8.70
C ASP A 28 52.70 -33.26 8.40
N GLU A 29 52.34 -32.19 7.66
CA GLU A 29 51.12 -31.75 6.99
C GLU A 29 49.76 -32.49 7.18
N SER A 30 48.81 -31.79 7.81
CA SER A 30 47.83 -30.93 7.07
C SER A 30 46.48 -30.75 7.81
N LYS A 31 45.64 -29.82 7.32
CA LYS A 31 44.37 -29.42 7.96
C LYS A 31 43.15 -29.93 7.18
N THR A 32 42.11 -30.39 7.88
CA THR A 32 40.83 -29.64 7.98
C THR A 32 39.77 -30.37 8.81
N LYS A 33 39.24 -29.72 9.85
CA LYS A 33 37.94 -30.08 10.40
C LYS A 33 36.85 -29.53 9.47
N LYS A 34 35.91 -30.37 9.02
CA LYS A 34 34.71 -29.94 8.26
C LYS A 34 33.46 -30.27 9.07
N HIS A 35 32.55 -29.30 9.21
CA HIS A 35 31.23 -29.55 9.76
C HIS A 35 30.43 -30.46 8.81
N ALA A 36 29.78 -31.49 9.35
CA ALA A 36 28.91 -32.37 8.56
C ALA A 36 27.69 -31.60 8.04
N SER A 37 27.42 -31.69 6.75
CA SER A 37 26.35 -30.92 6.09
C SER A 37 24.97 -31.55 6.27
N LEU A 38 23.92 -30.73 6.09
CA LEU A 38 22.52 -31.12 6.23
C LEU A 38 22.14 -32.37 5.41
N ALA A 39 22.79 -32.57 4.25
CA ALA A 39 22.58 -33.71 3.36
C ALA A 39 22.77 -35.08 4.06
N ALA A 40 23.73 -35.19 5.00
CA ALA A 40 23.98 -36.43 5.73
C ALA A 40 22.78 -36.85 6.61
N ARG A 41 21.98 -35.90 7.11
CA ARG A 41 20.77 -36.18 7.88
C ARG A 41 19.61 -36.66 7.01
N ILE A 42 19.51 -36.17 5.77
CA ILE A 42 18.46 -36.58 4.82
C ILE A 42 18.66 -38.04 4.37
N VAL A 43 19.91 -38.46 4.12
CA VAL A 43 20.25 -39.84 3.75
C VAL A 43 19.91 -40.85 4.85
N SER A 44 19.92 -40.43 6.12
CA SER A 44 19.52 -41.28 7.25
C SER A 44 18.03 -41.67 7.19
N LEU A 45 17.14 -40.68 6.96
CA LEU A 45 15.69 -40.90 6.93
C LEU A 45 15.25 -41.84 5.80
N ILE A 46 15.94 -41.81 4.65
CA ILE A 46 15.66 -42.69 3.50
C ILE A 46 16.00 -44.17 3.81
N ARG A 47 16.86 -44.46 4.80
CA ARG A 47 17.27 -45.84 5.13
C ARG A 47 16.29 -46.59 6.05
N LEU A 48 15.37 -45.93 6.75
CA LEU A 48 14.47 -46.59 7.71
C LEU A 48 13.22 -47.24 7.09
N SER A 49 12.97 -47.07 5.79
CA SER A 49 11.77 -47.61 5.12
C SER A 49 11.90 -49.06 4.62
N ARG A 50 13.09 -49.69 4.74
CA ARG A 50 13.30 -51.10 4.35
C ARG A 50 13.07 -52.05 5.54
N SER A 51 11.81 -52.26 5.90
CA SER A 51 11.38 -53.42 6.68
C SER A 51 10.16 -54.11 6.07
N SER A 52 10.09 -55.41 6.29
CA SER A 52 9.22 -56.43 5.67
C SER A 52 7.76 -56.03 5.36
N SER A 53 7.40 -55.97 4.07
CA SER A 53 6.19 -56.61 3.52
C SER A 53 6.26 -56.68 1.99
N GLY A 54 5.60 -57.66 1.37
CA GLY A 54 5.70 -57.99 -0.06
C GLY A 54 4.92 -57.06 -1.01
N HIS A 55 4.93 -55.75 -0.77
CA HIS A 55 4.17 -54.79 -1.57
C HIS A 55 5.04 -54.18 -2.68
N CYS A 56 4.57 -54.29 -3.93
CA CYS A 56 5.29 -53.73 -5.09
C CYS A 56 5.46 -52.21 -4.94
N PRO A 57 6.68 -51.65 -5.03
CA PRO A 57 6.90 -50.21 -4.84
C PRO A 57 6.14 -49.37 -5.89
N ALA A 58 5.90 -49.93 -7.07
CA ALA A 58 5.03 -49.32 -8.09
C ALA A 58 3.61 -49.04 -7.58
N ALA A 59 3.02 -49.91 -6.74
CA ALA A 59 1.68 -49.70 -6.20
C ALA A 59 1.62 -48.49 -5.25
N HIS A 60 2.64 -48.32 -4.39
CA HIS A 60 2.75 -47.14 -3.53
C HIS A 60 2.96 -45.86 -4.34
N VAL A 61 3.76 -45.90 -5.41
CA VAL A 61 3.93 -44.76 -6.34
C VAL A 61 2.60 -44.41 -7.02
N ILE A 62 1.85 -45.41 -7.50
CA ILE A 62 0.53 -45.20 -8.13
C ILE A 62 -0.48 -44.60 -7.13
N ILE A 63 -0.50 -45.07 -5.87
CA ILE A 63 -1.36 -44.52 -4.81
C ILE A 63 -1.00 -43.05 -4.50
N VAL A 64 0.29 -42.71 -4.41
CA VAL A 64 0.73 -41.32 -4.23
C VAL A 64 0.32 -40.44 -5.41
N ILE A 65 0.46 -40.92 -6.65
CA ILE A 65 0.01 -40.20 -7.85
C ILE A 65 -1.51 -39.99 -7.82
N LEU A 66 -2.30 -41.01 -7.48
CA LEU A 66 -3.76 -40.90 -7.33
C LEU A 66 -4.17 -39.89 -6.25
N LEU A 67 -3.49 -39.89 -5.10
CA LEU A 67 -3.75 -38.91 -4.03
C LEU A 67 -3.40 -37.48 -4.47
N LEU A 68 -2.31 -37.29 -5.23
CA LEU A 68 -1.96 -35.98 -5.80
C LEU A 68 -2.98 -35.51 -6.86
N LEU A 69 -3.48 -36.42 -7.71
CA LEU A 69 -4.52 -36.12 -8.70
C LEU A 69 -5.88 -35.82 -8.04
N LEU A 70 -6.24 -36.54 -6.98
CA LEU A 70 -7.44 -36.24 -6.19
C LEU A 70 -7.31 -34.91 -5.45
N ALA A 71 -6.13 -34.56 -4.95
CA ALA A 71 -5.88 -33.27 -4.32
C ALA A 71 -5.99 -32.10 -5.32
N THR A 72 -5.37 -32.20 -6.51
CA THR A 72 -5.49 -31.15 -7.54
C THR A 72 -6.92 -31.04 -8.10
N PHE A 73 -7.61 -32.16 -8.31
CA PHE A 73 -9.01 -32.16 -8.73
C PHE A 73 -9.93 -31.56 -7.65
N SER A 74 -9.69 -31.87 -6.37
CA SER A 74 -10.41 -31.26 -5.25
C SER A 74 -10.17 -29.75 -5.19
N VAL A 75 -8.93 -29.28 -5.38
CA VAL A 75 -8.61 -27.84 -5.48
C VAL A 75 -9.30 -27.19 -6.67
N LEU A 76 -9.43 -27.87 -7.82
CA LEU A 76 -10.14 -27.35 -8.99
C LEU A 76 -11.66 -27.29 -8.82
N LEU A 77 -12.26 -28.18 -8.04
CA LEU A 77 -13.71 -28.17 -7.72
C LEU A 77 -14.07 -27.22 -6.55
N LEU A 78 -13.19 -27.11 -5.55
CA LEU A 78 -13.40 -26.27 -4.36
C LEU A 78 -12.86 -24.84 -4.54
N SER A 79 -12.08 -24.57 -5.59
CA SER A 79 -11.80 -23.21 -6.03
C SER A 79 -13.10 -22.57 -6.53
N PRO A 80 -13.58 -21.46 -5.93
CA PRO A 80 -14.64 -20.68 -6.55
C PRO A 80 -14.15 -20.22 -7.93
N ARG A 81 -15.03 -20.22 -8.94
CA ARG A 81 -14.76 -19.58 -10.24
C ARG A 81 -14.63 -18.06 -10.06
N ARG A 82 -13.51 -17.62 -9.52
CA ARG A 82 -13.14 -16.22 -9.42
C ARG A 82 -12.87 -15.72 -10.83
N SER A 83 -13.70 -14.80 -11.30
CA SER A 83 -13.36 -13.93 -12.42
C SER A 83 -11.98 -13.30 -12.16
N VAL A 84 -11.16 -13.22 -13.21
CA VAL A 84 -9.77 -12.76 -13.09
C VAL A 84 -9.78 -11.25 -12.85
N LEU A 85 -9.77 -10.85 -11.57
CA LEU A 85 -9.54 -9.48 -11.13
C LEU A 85 -8.11 -9.39 -10.56
N CYS A 86 -7.26 -8.59 -11.20
CA CYS A 86 -5.83 -8.54 -10.91
C CYS A 86 -5.53 -7.76 -9.62
N VAL A 87 -5.59 -8.44 -8.46
CA VAL A 87 -5.13 -7.92 -7.18
C VAL A 87 -3.59 -7.94 -7.13
N SER A 88 -2.98 -6.84 -6.71
CA SER A 88 -1.53 -6.70 -6.52
C SER A 88 -1.01 -7.71 -5.47
N PRO A 89 0.17 -8.35 -5.67
CA PRO A 89 0.64 -9.44 -4.81
C PRO A 89 1.11 -9.03 -3.40
N TYR A 90 1.00 -7.75 -3.03
CA TYR A 90 1.49 -7.20 -1.76
C TYR A 90 0.39 -6.97 -0.72
N ASP A 91 -0.44 -8.00 -0.45
CA ASP A 91 -1.02 -8.14 0.89
C ASP A 91 -1.31 -9.60 1.29
N ALA A 92 -0.28 -10.23 1.86
CA ALA A 92 -0.39 -11.49 2.59
C ALA A 92 -0.42 -11.29 4.13
N ALA A 93 -0.31 -10.05 4.62
CA ALA A 93 -0.14 -9.77 6.05
C ALA A 93 -1.48 -9.49 6.75
N THR A 94 -2.39 -8.75 6.12
CA THR A 94 -3.66 -8.30 6.74
C THR A 94 -4.70 -9.43 6.83
N ARG A 95 -4.48 -10.58 6.17
CA ARG A 95 -5.48 -11.66 6.03
C ARG A 95 -5.77 -12.47 7.30
N ASN A 96 -4.99 -12.32 8.37
CA ASN A 96 -5.27 -13.00 9.65
C ASN A 96 -6.14 -12.18 10.63
N ALA A 97 -6.54 -10.95 10.27
CA ALA A 97 -7.35 -10.06 11.14
C ALA A 97 -8.86 -10.39 11.19
N LEU A 98 -9.28 -11.60 10.80
CA LEU A 98 -10.70 -12.00 10.79
C LEU A 98 -11.22 -12.48 12.17
N VAL A 99 -10.32 -12.68 13.15
CA VAL A 99 -10.67 -13.04 14.54
C VAL A 99 -9.84 -12.18 15.51
N GLY A 100 -10.20 -10.90 15.62
CA GLY A 100 -9.56 -9.96 16.54
C GLY A 100 -10.36 -8.67 16.66
N ALA A 101 -10.94 -8.42 17.83
CA ALA A 101 -11.82 -7.29 18.07
C ALA A 101 -11.05 -6.01 18.45
N ASP A 102 -10.26 -5.46 17.52
CA ASP A 102 -9.77 -4.08 17.64
C ASP A 102 -9.49 -3.44 16.26
N LEU A 103 -10.52 -2.81 15.67
CA LEU A 103 -10.47 -2.17 14.35
C LEU A 103 -10.27 -0.64 14.41
N VAL A 104 -9.85 -0.10 15.55
CA VAL A 104 -9.63 1.35 15.73
C VAL A 104 -8.48 1.87 14.84
N GLY A 105 -7.49 1.03 14.53
CA GLY A 105 -6.27 1.41 13.80
C GLY A 105 -6.40 1.69 12.29
N LEU A 106 -7.54 1.42 11.66
CA LEU A 106 -7.75 1.53 10.20
C LEU A 106 -8.67 2.71 9.78
N ALA A 107 -9.08 3.57 10.73
CA ALA A 107 -10.12 4.58 10.51
C ALA A 107 -9.60 6.01 10.26
N SER A 108 -8.32 6.19 9.91
CA SER A 108 -7.61 7.48 10.02
C SER A 108 -7.95 8.51 8.94
N ASP A 109 -7.82 8.19 7.65
CA ASP A 109 -7.29 9.15 6.67
C ASP A 109 -8.30 9.95 5.82
N PHE A 110 -9.58 10.00 6.20
CA PHE A 110 -10.67 10.60 5.38
C PHE A 110 -11.28 11.91 5.90
N GLY A 111 -10.61 12.60 6.82
CA GLY A 111 -11.05 13.90 7.35
C GLY A 111 -12.45 13.86 8.01
N SER A 112 -13.19 14.97 7.91
CA SER A 112 -14.53 15.15 8.49
C SER A 112 -15.67 14.52 7.68
N LEU A 113 -15.46 14.28 6.38
CA LEU A 113 -16.45 13.61 5.52
C LEU A 113 -16.46 12.10 5.80
N GLY A 114 -15.28 11.51 5.94
CA GLY A 114 -15.11 10.09 6.27
C GLY A 114 -15.17 9.17 5.05
N VAL A 115 -14.73 7.92 5.27
CA VAL A 115 -14.97 6.81 4.34
C VAL A 115 -16.47 6.49 4.33
N PRO A 116 -17.07 6.12 3.19
CA PRO A 116 -18.46 5.64 3.14
C PRO A 116 -18.69 4.32 3.89
N TRP A 117 -18.94 4.39 5.20
CA TRP A 117 -19.19 3.23 6.06
C TRP A 117 -20.63 2.73 5.95
N CYS A 118 -20.87 1.81 5.01
CA CYS A 118 -22.09 0.99 5.02
C CYS A 118 -22.05 0.00 6.19
N LYS A 119 -22.59 0.38 7.36
CA LYS A 119 -22.85 -0.56 8.46
C LYS A 119 -23.91 -1.58 8.01
N PRO A 120 -23.64 -2.89 7.98
CA PRO A 120 -24.69 -3.89 7.78
C PRO A 120 -25.57 -3.90 9.04
N LEU A 121 -26.83 -3.49 8.92
CA LEU A 121 -27.78 -3.52 10.04
C LEU A 121 -28.26 -4.96 10.28
N ILE A 122 -27.41 -5.81 10.87
CA ILE A 122 -27.76 -7.17 11.27
C ILE A 122 -28.57 -7.11 12.57
N THR A 123 -29.78 -6.56 12.50
CA THR A 123 -30.83 -6.86 13.47
C THR A 123 -31.26 -8.30 13.27
N PHE A 124 -30.67 -9.23 14.03
CA PHE A 124 -31.21 -10.58 14.20
C PHE A 124 -32.60 -10.48 14.84
N ASN A 125 -33.63 -10.52 14.02
CA ASN A 125 -35.00 -10.72 14.49
C ASN A 125 -35.80 -11.54 13.46
N SER A 126 -36.79 -12.28 13.94
CA SER A 126 -37.43 -13.35 13.16
C SER A 126 -38.28 -12.84 11.99
N MET A 127 -38.32 -13.64 10.91
CA MET A 127 -39.32 -13.66 9.83
C MET A 127 -40.05 -12.33 9.54
N ALA A 128 -39.38 -11.41 8.83
CA ALA A 128 -40.03 -10.26 8.20
C ALA A 128 -39.68 -10.19 6.71
N SER A 129 -40.74 -10.23 5.89
CA SER A 129 -40.83 -9.90 4.45
C SER A 129 -39.63 -9.18 3.83
N VAL A 130 -39.20 -9.66 2.66
CA VAL A 130 -38.53 -8.79 1.67
C VAL A 130 -39.37 -7.52 1.50
N ARG A 131 -38.77 -6.37 1.78
CA ARG A 131 -39.34 -5.03 1.60
C ARG A 131 -38.18 -4.14 1.14
N GLY A 132 -38.46 -3.20 0.23
CA GLY A 132 -37.44 -2.65 -0.67
C GLY A 132 -36.27 -1.93 -0.01
N ASN A 133 -35.16 -1.79 -0.77
CA ASN A 133 -34.04 -0.91 -0.42
C ASN A 133 -34.43 0.57 -0.59
N GLU A 134 -35.38 1.03 0.22
CA GLU A 134 -35.89 2.39 0.32
C GLU A 134 -35.62 2.87 1.76
N GLY A 135 -34.79 3.90 1.93
CA GLY A 135 -34.42 4.42 3.25
C GLY A 135 -33.02 4.06 3.80
N LEU A 136 -32.12 3.46 3.00
CA LEU A 136 -30.69 3.38 3.36
C LEU A 136 -29.99 4.72 3.07
N GLU A 137 -30.15 5.66 4.00
CA GLU A 137 -29.37 6.91 4.06
C GLU A 137 -27.86 6.62 4.15
N GLY A 138 -27.04 7.40 3.44
CA GLY A 138 -25.61 7.43 3.69
C GLY A 138 -25.30 8.11 5.03
N ARG A 139 -24.18 7.75 5.66
CA ARG A 139 -23.69 8.42 6.87
C ARG A 139 -22.21 8.76 6.80
N SER A 140 -21.85 9.92 7.37
CA SER A 140 -20.47 10.37 7.55
C SER A 140 -19.76 9.60 8.67
N LYS A 141 -18.44 9.79 8.80
CA LYS A 141 -17.63 9.32 9.95
C LYS A 141 -18.12 9.88 11.31
N HIS A 142 -18.92 10.95 11.31
CA HIS A 142 -19.52 11.56 12.49
C HIS A 142 -21.02 11.20 12.65
N ASP A 143 -21.47 10.10 12.04
CA ASP A 143 -22.84 9.56 12.06
C ASP A 143 -23.92 10.54 11.54
N THR A 144 -23.49 11.61 10.84
CA THR A 144 -24.35 12.59 10.18
C THR A 144 -24.92 11.98 8.90
N THR A 145 -26.24 12.09 8.69
CA THR A 145 -26.85 11.76 7.39
C THR A 145 -26.21 12.59 6.28
N VAL A 146 -25.86 11.94 5.17
CA VAL A 146 -25.39 12.58 3.93
C VAL A 146 -26.35 12.27 2.79
N GLU A 147 -26.43 13.19 1.83
CA GLU A 147 -27.45 13.15 0.76
C GLU A 147 -27.28 11.99 -0.23
N TRP A 148 -26.05 11.48 -0.39
CA TRP A 148 -25.78 10.32 -1.25
C TRP A 148 -26.10 9.00 -0.57
N THR A 149 -26.56 8.02 -1.35
CA THR A 149 -26.90 6.68 -0.89
C THR A 149 -25.85 5.64 -1.35
N PRO A 150 -25.87 4.41 -0.82
CA PRO A 150 -25.07 3.31 -1.35
C PRO A 150 -25.31 3.01 -2.84
N LYS A 151 -26.49 3.36 -3.40
CA LYS A 151 -26.77 3.20 -4.84
C LYS A 151 -25.99 4.20 -5.68
N ASP A 152 -25.84 5.44 -5.20
CA ASP A 152 -25.08 6.48 -5.88
C ASP A 152 -23.58 6.15 -5.90
N LEU A 153 -23.06 5.57 -4.82
CA LEU A 153 -21.68 5.06 -4.76
C LEU A 153 -21.44 3.90 -5.73
N LEU A 154 -22.36 2.94 -5.84
CA LEU A 154 -22.26 1.84 -6.80
C LEU A 154 -22.26 2.35 -8.25
N LYS A 155 -23.19 3.24 -8.59
CA LYS A 155 -23.20 3.92 -9.90
C LYS A 155 -21.92 4.74 -10.13
N GLY A 156 -21.42 5.40 -9.09
CA GLY A 156 -20.15 6.13 -9.13
C GLY A 156 -18.96 5.22 -9.43
N LEU A 157 -18.92 4.00 -8.88
CA LEU A 157 -17.90 2.99 -9.20
C LEU A 157 -18.03 2.50 -10.64
N GLU A 158 -19.25 2.26 -11.14
CA GLU A 158 -19.52 1.89 -12.53
C GLU A 158 -19.04 2.97 -13.52
N GLU A 159 -19.27 4.26 -13.21
CA GLU A 159 -18.71 5.38 -13.99
C GLU A 159 -17.18 5.52 -13.86
N PHE A 160 -16.62 5.31 -12.65
CA PHE A 160 -15.22 5.62 -12.35
C PHE A 160 -14.21 4.54 -12.73
N VAL A 161 -14.55 3.25 -12.65
CA VAL A 161 -13.62 2.15 -13.00
C VAL A 161 -13.02 2.31 -14.41
N PRO A 162 -13.80 2.45 -15.49
CA PRO A 162 -13.23 2.62 -16.83
C PRO A 162 -12.41 3.90 -16.97
N ILE A 163 -12.79 4.99 -16.27
CA ILE A 163 -11.99 6.22 -16.20
C ILE A 163 -10.61 5.90 -15.57
N TYR A 164 -10.58 5.26 -14.39
CA TYR A 164 -9.33 4.93 -13.68
C TYR A 164 -8.43 3.97 -14.44
N GLU A 165 -8.96 3.12 -15.32
CA GLU A 165 -8.16 2.30 -16.24
C GLU A 165 -7.39 3.15 -17.26
N THR A 166 -7.95 4.27 -17.75
CA THR A 166 -7.26 5.16 -18.69
C THR A 166 -6.07 5.91 -18.08
N ARG A 167 -6.02 6.08 -16.74
CA ARG A 167 -5.07 6.96 -16.01
C ARG A 167 -3.63 6.98 -16.58
N PRO A 168 -2.97 8.14 -16.68
CA PRO A 168 -1.61 8.23 -17.23
C PRO A 168 -0.57 7.52 -16.34
N ILE A 169 -0.78 7.52 -15.03
CA ILE A 169 0.19 7.00 -14.04
C ILE A 169 -0.28 5.61 -13.58
N LYS A 170 0.11 4.57 -14.33
CA LYS A 170 -0.30 3.18 -14.02
C LYS A 170 0.24 2.70 -12.66
N ASN A 171 1.47 3.08 -12.31
CA ASN A 171 2.12 2.81 -11.02
C ASN A 171 2.27 4.10 -10.20
N ASN A 172 1.44 4.25 -9.16
CA ASN A 172 1.38 5.41 -8.27
C ASN A 172 1.80 5.09 -6.82
N MET A 173 2.79 4.21 -6.61
CA MET A 173 3.27 3.70 -5.30
C MET A 173 3.53 4.74 -4.18
N TYR A 174 3.63 6.03 -4.49
CA TYR A 174 3.92 7.12 -3.54
C TYR A 174 2.89 8.25 -3.62
N GLY A 175 1.62 7.90 -3.78
CA GLY A 175 0.49 8.82 -3.87
C GLY A 175 -0.82 8.02 -3.87
N MET A 176 -1.95 8.72 -3.96
CA MET A 176 -3.27 8.11 -3.77
C MET A 176 -3.53 6.83 -4.60
N GLY A 177 -4.16 5.83 -3.96
CA GLY A 177 -4.59 4.56 -4.56
C GLY A 177 -5.95 4.64 -5.26
N PHE A 178 -6.53 3.49 -5.61
CA PHE A 178 -7.85 3.42 -6.28
C PHE A 178 -8.96 4.03 -5.41
N ASP A 179 -9.09 3.59 -4.16
CA ASP A 179 -10.20 3.96 -3.28
C ASP A 179 -10.18 5.46 -2.94
N HIS A 180 -8.97 6.01 -2.74
CA HIS A 180 -8.77 7.44 -2.51
C HIS A 180 -9.06 8.23 -3.79
N SER A 181 -8.68 7.72 -4.97
CA SER A 181 -9.01 8.33 -6.27
C SER A 181 -10.52 8.34 -6.51
N PHE A 182 -11.21 7.24 -6.20
CA PHE A 182 -12.68 7.15 -6.31
C PHE A 182 -13.37 8.13 -5.36
N GLY A 183 -12.96 8.17 -4.08
CA GLY A 183 -13.51 9.10 -3.10
C GLY A 183 -13.36 10.57 -3.53
N LEU A 184 -12.17 10.96 -4.02
CA LEU A 184 -11.92 12.31 -4.53
C LEU A 184 -12.77 12.64 -5.77
N TRP A 185 -12.84 11.71 -6.73
CA TRP A 185 -13.67 11.87 -7.92
C TRP A 185 -15.16 12.00 -7.57
N PHE A 186 -15.68 11.09 -6.75
CA PHE A 186 -17.08 11.05 -6.36
C PHE A 186 -17.49 12.30 -5.58
N MET A 187 -16.69 12.75 -4.61
CA MET A 187 -17.00 13.98 -3.87
C MET A 187 -16.94 15.23 -4.74
N ALA A 188 -15.99 15.33 -5.69
CA ALA A 188 -15.95 16.42 -6.66
C ALA A 188 -17.19 16.41 -7.59
N ARG A 189 -17.61 15.23 -8.07
CA ARG A 189 -18.84 15.02 -8.87
C ARG A 189 -20.13 15.36 -8.10
N TRP A 190 -20.16 15.08 -6.79
CA TRP A 190 -21.32 15.36 -5.93
C TRP A 190 -21.44 16.85 -5.61
N LEU A 191 -20.37 17.44 -5.07
CA LEU A 191 -20.33 18.83 -4.59
C LEU A 191 -20.39 19.86 -5.72
N LYS A 192 -19.90 19.51 -6.93
CA LYS A 192 -19.87 20.37 -8.13
C LYS A 192 -19.28 21.76 -7.81
N PRO A 193 -18.02 21.82 -7.35
CA PRO A 193 -17.39 23.07 -6.94
C PRO A 193 -17.09 24.00 -8.12
N ASP A 194 -17.06 25.30 -7.85
CA ASP A 194 -16.69 26.34 -8.81
C ASP A 194 -15.16 26.50 -8.93
N LEU A 195 -14.44 26.09 -7.89
CA LEU A 195 -12.98 26.05 -7.83
C LEU A 195 -12.50 24.82 -7.06
N MET A 196 -11.49 24.13 -7.59
CA MET A 196 -10.82 23.00 -6.92
C MET A 196 -9.39 23.38 -6.56
N ILE A 197 -9.00 23.10 -5.32
CA ILE A 197 -7.68 23.45 -4.76
C ILE A 197 -7.03 22.18 -4.24
N GLU A 198 -5.80 21.91 -4.68
CA GLU A 198 -5.01 20.73 -4.34
C GLU A 198 -3.73 21.14 -3.61
N SER A 199 -3.46 20.53 -2.46
CA SER A 199 -2.16 20.60 -1.78
C SER A 199 -1.47 19.23 -1.90
N GLY A 200 -0.55 19.10 -2.87
CA GLY A 200 0.28 17.89 -3.01
C GLY A 200 0.35 17.16 -4.35
N ALA A 201 0.26 17.83 -5.53
CA ALA A 201 0.21 17.15 -6.85
C ALA A 201 1.17 15.96 -7.07
N PHE A 202 2.42 16.05 -6.60
CA PHE A 202 3.50 15.08 -6.86
C PHE A 202 3.71 14.81 -8.36
N LYS A 203 3.18 13.71 -8.90
CA LYS A 203 3.20 13.35 -10.34
C LYS A 203 1.99 13.87 -11.13
N GLY A 204 1.00 14.47 -10.47
CA GLY A 204 -0.25 14.97 -11.06
C GLY A 204 -1.39 13.95 -11.13
N HIS A 205 -1.33 12.83 -10.39
CA HIS A 205 -2.41 11.82 -10.45
C HIS A 205 -3.72 12.32 -9.84
N SER A 206 -3.68 12.92 -8.65
CA SER A 206 -4.84 13.56 -8.02
C SER A 206 -5.38 14.74 -8.85
N THR A 207 -4.49 15.53 -9.45
CA THR A 207 -4.86 16.60 -10.40
C THR A 207 -5.60 16.04 -11.63
N TRP A 208 -5.15 14.89 -12.16
CA TRP A 208 -5.84 14.16 -13.23
C TRP A 208 -7.23 13.67 -12.79
N VAL A 209 -7.34 13.06 -11.59
CA VAL A 209 -8.63 12.61 -11.02
C VAL A 209 -9.62 13.76 -10.91
N LEU A 210 -9.19 14.93 -10.41
CA LEU A 210 -10.02 16.15 -10.35
C LEU A 210 -10.47 16.62 -11.74
N ARG A 211 -9.57 16.64 -12.73
CA ARG A 211 -9.91 16.98 -14.13
C ARG A 211 -10.88 15.97 -14.76
N GLN A 212 -10.82 14.69 -14.41
CA GLN A 212 -11.83 13.69 -14.85
C GLN A 212 -13.19 13.85 -14.14
N ALA A 213 -13.21 14.39 -12.91
CA ALA A 213 -14.46 14.65 -12.19
C ALA A 213 -15.20 15.87 -12.76
N MET A 214 -14.46 16.98 -12.93
CA MET A 214 -15.01 18.27 -13.34
C MET A 214 -14.19 18.89 -14.49
N PRO A 215 -14.40 18.43 -15.75
CA PRO A 215 -13.56 18.81 -16.88
C PRO A 215 -13.41 20.32 -17.12
N GLY A 216 -14.43 21.13 -16.83
CA GLY A 216 -14.40 22.60 -17.00
C GLY A 216 -14.00 23.41 -15.77
N THR A 217 -14.01 22.84 -14.56
CA THR A 217 -13.76 23.60 -13.31
C THR A 217 -12.29 23.97 -13.19
N HIS A 218 -11.98 25.17 -12.69
CA HIS A 218 -10.60 25.62 -12.53
C HIS A 218 -9.87 24.84 -11.43
N ILE A 219 -8.58 24.54 -11.64
CA ILE A 219 -7.73 23.86 -10.65
C ILE A 219 -6.59 24.78 -10.20
N ILE A 220 -6.38 24.88 -8.90
CA ILE A 220 -5.17 25.47 -8.30
C ILE A 220 -4.44 24.36 -7.58
N SER A 221 -3.17 24.16 -7.89
CA SER A 221 -2.37 23.09 -7.29
C SER A 221 -1.07 23.62 -6.68
N LEU A 222 -0.84 23.28 -5.41
CA LEU A 222 0.30 23.70 -4.62
C LEU A 222 1.23 22.50 -4.45
N SER A 223 2.46 22.59 -4.93
CA SER A 223 3.44 21.52 -4.75
C SER A 223 4.89 22.02 -4.80
N PRO A 224 5.79 21.59 -3.89
CA PRO A 224 7.20 21.98 -3.94
C PRO A 224 7.92 21.67 -5.25
N ARG A 225 7.38 20.76 -6.09
CA ARG A 225 7.90 20.44 -7.43
C ARG A 225 6.76 20.35 -8.43
N HIS A 226 6.93 21.01 -9.58
CA HIS A 226 5.98 20.96 -10.69
C HIS A 226 5.93 19.55 -11.30
N PRO A 227 4.74 18.96 -11.61
CA PRO A 227 4.63 17.57 -12.09
C PRO A 227 5.42 17.27 -13.38
N GLU A 228 5.59 18.25 -14.25
CA GLU A 228 6.46 18.21 -15.44
C GLU A 228 7.89 17.71 -15.12
N LYS A 229 8.43 18.00 -13.93
CA LYS A 229 9.78 17.56 -13.54
C LYS A 229 9.89 16.05 -13.32
N TYR A 230 8.77 15.34 -13.29
CA TYR A 230 8.69 13.87 -13.22
C TYR A 230 8.58 13.21 -14.60
N LEU A 231 8.16 13.93 -15.67
CA LEU A 231 8.07 13.38 -17.04
C LEU A 231 9.40 12.79 -17.53
N LYS A 232 10.53 13.40 -17.14
CA LYS A 232 11.90 12.91 -17.45
C LYS A 232 12.29 11.63 -16.69
N LYS A 233 11.44 11.13 -15.80
CA LYS A 233 11.67 9.95 -14.93
C LYS A 233 10.61 8.85 -15.12
N GLY A 234 9.63 9.06 -16.00
CA GLY A 234 8.51 8.14 -16.23
C GLY A 234 7.18 8.89 -16.31
N PRO A 235 6.04 8.16 -16.29
CA PRO A 235 4.72 8.76 -16.42
C PRO A 235 4.42 9.77 -15.30
N ALA A 236 3.94 10.94 -15.72
CA ALA A 236 3.40 12.02 -14.91
C ALA A 236 2.30 12.74 -15.74
N TYR A 237 1.52 13.60 -15.09
CA TYR A 237 0.46 14.38 -15.71
C TYR A 237 0.63 15.86 -15.36
N VAL A 238 0.36 16.73 -16.33
CA VAL A 238 0.29 18.18 -16.17
C VAL A 238 -1.04 18.59 -16.78
N ASP A 239 -1.85 19.32 -16.03
CA ASP A 239 -3.11 19.88 -16.54
C ASP A 239 -2.86 21.28 -17.09
N GLU A 240 -3.17 21.51 -18.37
CA GLU A 240 -2.90 22.78 -19.05
C GLU A 240 -3.74 23.95 -18.50
N ASN A 241 -4.88 23.63 -17.88
CA ASN A 241 -5.78 24.59 -17.24
C ASN A 241 -5.60 24.67 -15.70
N CYS A 242 -4.49 24.16 -15.17
CA CYS A 242 -4.18 24.20 -13.75
C CYS A 242 -3.20 25.33 -13.42
N THR A 243 -3.54 26.15 -12.43
CA THR A 243 -2.62 27.15 -11.85
C THR A 243 -1.73 26.48 -10.81
N TYR A 244 -0.48 26.18 -11.19
CA TYR A 244 0.50 25.58 -10.30
C TYR A 244 1.31 26.61 -9.51
N PHE A 245 1.19 26.59 -8.18
CA PHE A 245 2.14 27.23 -7.26
C PHE A 245 3.27 26.24 -6.95
N ALA A 246 4.35 26.28 -7.74
CA ALA A 246 5.38 25.25 -7.69
C ALA A 246 6.80 25.74 -8.02
N GLY A 247 7.81 25.03 -7.49
CA GLY A 247 9.22 25.33 -7.74
C GLY A 247 9.65 26.66 -7.12
N LYS A 248 9.94 27.67 -7.96
CA LYS A 248 10.26 29.04 -7.47
C LYS A 248 9.04 29.77 -6.95
N ASP A 249 7.89 29.48 -7.54
CA ASP A 249 6.59 30.10 -7.25
C ASP A 249 5.78 29.26 -6.25
N PHE A 250 6.45 28.33 -5.55
CA PHE A 250 5.85 27.55 -4.48
C PHE A 250 5.60 28.42 -3.24
N VAL A 251 4.39 28.34 -2.72
CA VAL A 251 3.96 28.95 -1.47
C VAL A 251 3.19 27.90 -0.67
N ASP A 252 3.39 27.85 0.65
CA ASP A 252 2.62 26.94 1.52
C ASP A 252 1.15 27.41 1.60
N PHE A 253 0.22 26.47 1.76
CA PHE A 253 -1.22 26.73 1.80
C PHE A 253 -1.60 27.83 2.81
N GLY A 254 -1.01 27.84 4.01
CA GLY A 254 -1.28 28.84 5.05
C GLY A 254 -0.70 30.24 4.75
N ARG A 255 0.10 30.37 3.68
CA ARG A 255 0.79 31.61 3.28
C ARG A 255 0.27 32.21 1.97
N VAL A 256 -0.72 31.59 1.32
CA VAL A 256 -1.36 32.13 0.12
C VAL A 256 -2.23 33.33 0.47
N GLY A 257 -2.16 34.39 -0.34
CA GLY A 257 -3.08 35.52 -0.26
C GLY A 257 -4.49 35.17 -0.78
N TRP A 258 -5.19 34.26 -0.11
CA TRP A 258 -6.44 33.65 -0.58
C TRP A 258 -7.51 34.67 -1.01
N GLY A 259 -7.71 35.75 -0.26
CA GLY A 259 -8.65 36.83 -0.63
C GLY A 259 -8.30 37.56 -1.94
N SER A 260 -7.08 37.44 -2.46
CA SER A 260 -6.70 37.90 -3.81
C SER A 260 -6.93 36.80 -4.86
N VAL A 261 -6.63 35.54 -4.52
CA VAL A 261 -6.84 34.38 -5.38
C VAL A 261 -8.33 34.17 -5.68
N MET A 262 -9.21 34.16 -4.66
CA MET A 262 -10.65 33.98 -4.86
C MET A 262 -11.23 35.04 -5.79
N ARG A 263 -10.89 36.33 -5.57
CA ARG A 263 -11.28 37.43 -6.45
C ARG A 263 -10.76 37.30 -7.87
N LYS A 264 -9.51 36.83 -8.06
CA LYS A 264 -8.94 36.55 -9.41
C LYS A 264 -9.74 35.46 -10.15
N HIS A 265 -10.24 34.46 -9.43
CA HIS A 265 -11.01 33.34 -9.98
C HIS A 265 -12.53 33.54 -9.88
N GLY A 266 -13.01 34.75 -9.58
CA GLY A 266 -14.44 35.09 -9.54
C GLY A 266 -15.23 34.51 -8.35
N ILE A 267 -14.55 33.88 -7.39
CA ILE A 267 -15.19 33.19 -6.27
C ILE A 267 -15.63 34.20 -5.20
N SER A 268 -16.95 34.28 -4.99
CA SER A 268 -17.61 35.01 -3.91
C SER A 268 -18.05 34.10 -2.76
N ASP A 269 -18.45 32.86 -3.05
CA ASP A 269 -18.91 31.87 -2.08
C ASP A 269 -17.82 30.82 -1.82
N LEU A 270 -17.29 30.81 -0.59
CA LEU A 270 -16.25 29.86 -0.18
C LEU A 270 -16.78 28.44 0.05
N SER A 271 -18.09 28.24 0.24
CA SER A 271 -18.69 26.91 0.38
C SER A 271 -18.65 26.09 -0.92
N ARG A 272 -18.49 26.78 -2.06
CA ARG A 272 -18.38 26.20 -3.41
C ARG A 272 -16.93 25.93 -3.83
N VAL A 273 -15.97 26.03 -2.91
CA VAL A 273 -14.55 25.71 -3.12
C VAL A 273 -14.24 24.34 -2.51
N LEU A 274 -13.83 23.38 -3.35
CA LEU A 274 -13.31 22.10 -2.87
C LEU A 274 -11.81 22.24 -2.56
N VAL A 275 -11.42 21.98 -1.32
CA VAL A 275 -10.00 21.90 -0.91
C VAL A 275 -9.65 20.45 -0.62
N PHE A 276 -8.67 19.92 -1.34
CA PHE A 276 -8.08 18.59 -1.15
C PHE A 276 -6.63 18.72 -0.68
N PHE A 277 -6.32 18.04 0.43
CA PHE A 277 -4.95 17.79 0.87
C PHE A 277 -4.64 16.32 0.58
N ASP A 278 -3.53 16.06 -0.12
CA ASP A 278 -3.05 14.70 -0.34
C ASP A 278 -2.75 14.02 1.02
N ASP A 279 -3.03 12.73 1.12
CA ASP A 279 -2.90 11.91 2.33
C ASP A 279 -1.45 11.86 2.86
N HIS A 280 -0.46 12.12 2.02
CA HIS A 280 0.95 12.22 2.41
C HIS A 280 1.33 13.61 2.94
N GLN A 281 0.39 14.57 3.03
CA GLN A 281 0.57 15.86 3.69
C GLN A 281 0.15 15.81 5.15
N ASN A 282 1.07 16.20 6.05
CA ASN A 282 0.71 16.42 7.45
C ASN A 282 -0.27 17.60 7.57
N GLN A 283 -1.45 17.33 8.13
CA GLN A 283 -2.57 18.27 8.28
C GLN A 283 -2.49 19.08 9.59
N LEU A 284 -1.57 18.75 10.50
CA LEU A 284 -1.47 19.40 11.81
C LEU A 284 -0.83 20.80 11.73
N LYS A 285 -1.69 21.83 11.84
CA LYS A 285 -1.39 23.27 11.89
C LYS A 285 -0.79 23.86 10.61
N ARG A 286 -1.68 24.36 9.74
CA ARG A 286 -1.41 25.33 8.67
C ARG A 286 -2.51 26.39 8.66
#